data_AF-A0A0F9IYZ9-F1
#
_entry.id   AF-A0A0F9IYZ9-F1
#
_cell.length_a   1.000
_cell.length_b   1.000
_cell.length_c   1.000
_cell.angle_alpha   90.00
_cell.angle_beta   90.00
_cell.angle_gamma   90.00
#
_symmetry.space_group_name_H-M   'P 1'
#
loop_
_entity.id
_entity.type
_entity.pdbx_description
1 polymer ?
#
loop_
_entity_poly.entity_id
_entity_poly.type
_entity_poly.pdbx_seq_one_letter_code
_entity_poly.pdbx_strand_id
1 'polypeptide(L)'
;MTEFAWHIHHNVLVEPLTESIAKRRAYIREVKIKSERTLRLRLLKPVRGVLPSAVTEAYTARAEAWATYQKVRDSSDFGLSGIDLGLACDLAKDAYDEAYANNRAKIEALHAQECPSCPWDGETIFPR
;
A
#
# COMPACT_ATOMS: atom_id res chain seq x y z
N MET A 1 4.37 12.72 7.25
CA MET A 1 4.57 11.97 6.00
C MET A 1 4.07 10.56 6.22
N THR A 2 3.35 9.98 5.26
CA THR A 2 2.94 8.58 5.32
C THR A 2 4.16 7.68 5.19
N GLU A 3 4.37 6.76 6.12
CA GLU A 3 5.43 5.76 6.04
C GLU A 3 5.00 4.64 5.09
N PHE A 4 5.91 4.21 4.20
CA PHE A 4 5.70 3.06 3.32
C PHE A 4 6.47 1.86 3.84
N ALA A 5 5.97 0.66 3.54
CA ALA A 5 6.70 -0.57 3.82
C ALA A 5 6.56 -1.58 2.67
N TRP A 6 7.59 -2.40 2.51
CA TRP A 6 7.59 -3.54 1.61
C TRP A 6 6.71 -4.65 2.19
N HIS A 7 5.93 -5.31 1.33
CA HIS A 7 5.22 -6.56 1.63
C HIS A 7 4.32 -6.54 2.88
N ILE A 8 3.57 -5.44 3.09
CA ILE A 8 2.51 -5.39 4.12
C ILE A 8 1.44 -6.45 3.81
N HIS A 9 0.96 -6.48 2.57
CA HIS A 9 0.26 -7.61 1.98
C HIS A 9 1.23 -8.44 1.13
N HIS A 10 0.94 -9.74 0.98
CA HIS A 10 1.89 -10.66 0.33
C HIS A 10 1.91 -10.51 -1.19
N ASN A 11 0.89 -9.85 -1.72
CA ASN A 11 0.64 -9.64 -3.13
C ASN A 11 0.81 -8.16 -3.53
N VAL A 12 1.46 -7.37 -2.68
CA VAL A 12 1.68 -5.95 -2.89
C VAL A 12 3.14 -5.65 -2.55
N LEU A 13 3.89 -5.19 -3.55
CA LEU A 13 5.32 -4.92 -3.40
C LEU A 13 5.60 -3.84 -2.35
N VAL A 14 4.89 -2.71 -2.44
CA VAL A 14 5.00 -1.57 -1.52
C VAL A 14 3.66 -0.88 -1.35
N GLU A 15 3.35 -0.52 -0.11
CA GLU A 15 2.14 0.23 0.22
C GLU A 15 2.38 1.05 1.50
N PRO A 16 1.54 2.07 1.75
CA PRO A 16 1.52 2.81 3.03
C PRO A 16 1.26 1.90 4.24
N LEU A 17 1.85 2.25 5.38
CA LEU A 17 1.42 1.76 6.69
C LEU A 17 0.14 2.50 7.11
N THR A 18 -0.98 1.77 7.21
CA THR A 18 -2.24 2.26 7.79
C THR A 18 -2.33 2.04 9.30
N GLU A 19 -1.34 1.35 9.86
CA GLU A 19 -1.17 1.05 11.28
C GLU A 19 0.33 0.92 11.60
N SER A 20 0.71 0.89 12.87
CA SER A 20 2.11 0.72 13.23
C SER A 20 2.65 -0.64 12.72
N ILE A 21 3.92 -0.66 12.32
CA ILE A 21 4.57 -1.91 11.89
C ILE A 21 4.55 -2.98 13.00
N ALA A 22 4.60 -2.56 14.27
CA ALA A 22 4.47 -3.46 15.41
C ALA A 22 3.11 -4.16 15.44
N LYS A 23 2.02 -3.40 15.22
CA LYS A 23 0.65 -3.93 15.15
C LYS A 23 0.48 -4.88 13.96
N ARG A 24 1.01 -4.52 12.78
CA ARG A 24 1.01 -5.41 11.61
C ARG A 24 1.79 -6.71 11.87
N ARG A 25 2.94 -6.65 12.53
CA ARG A 25 3.72 -7.84 12.93
C ARG A 25 2.97 -8.71 13.94
N ALA A 26 2.27 -8.12 14.91
CA ALA A 26 1.42 -8.87 15.84
C ALA A 26 0.28 -9.59 15.10
N TYR A 27 -0.44 -8.88 14.22
CA TYR A 27 -1.47 -9.46 13.38
C TYR A 27 -0.96 -10.63 12.52
N ILE A 28 0.23 -10.53 11.93
CA ILE A 28 0.84 -11.65 11.19
C ILE A 28 1.09 -12.86 12.10
N ARG A 29 1.55 -12.65 13.33
CA ARG A 29 1.80 -13.74 14.29
C ARG A 29 0.53 -14.42 14.76
N GLU A 30 -0.56 -13.69 14.90
CA GLU A 30 -1.80 -14.21 15.48
C GLU A 30 -2.71 -14.81 14.40
N VAL A 31 -2.91 -14.08 13.30
CA VAL A 31 -4.01 -14.34 12.35
C VAL A 31 -3.57 -15.07 11.09
N LYS A 32 -2.38 -14.77 10.55
CA LYS A 32 -1.96 -15.36 9.26
C LYS A 32 -1.63 -16.85 9.37
N ILE A 33 -1.66 -17.57 8.24
CA ILE A 33 -1.38 -19.01 8.18
C ILE A 33 0.02 -19.30 8.71
N LYS A 34 0.17 -20.29 9.60
CA LYS A 34 1.43 -20.59 10.31
C LYS A 34 2.63 -20.75 9.37
N SER A 35 2.46 -21.44 8.25
CA SER A 35 3.52 -21.67 7.24
C SER A 35 3.98 -20.39 6.54
N GLU A 36 3.15 -19.34 6.51
CA GLU A 36 3.49 -18.07 5.86
C GLU A 36 4.20 -17.09 6.79
N ARG A 37 3.97 -17.19 8.11
CA ARG A 37 4.35 -16.14 9.09
C ARG A 37 5.82 -15.77 9.03
N THR A 38 6.69 -16.77 8.97
CA THR A 38 8.14 -16.57 8.94
C THR A 38 8.56 -15.70 7.75
N LEU A 39 8.03 -16.01 6.57
CA LEU A 39 8.35 -15.27 5.35
C LEU A 39 7.78 -13.84 5.40
N ARG A 40 6.51 -13.70 5.77
CA ARG A 40 5.85 -12.38 5.87
C ARG A 40 6.55 -11.47 6.88
N LEU A 41 6.91 -11.99 8.05
CA LEU A 41 7.61 -11.22 9.09
C LEU A 41 9.03 -10.82 8.69
N ARG A 42 9.71 -11.64 7.89
CA ARG A 42 11.04 -11.33 7.35
C ARG A 42 10.99 -10.23 6.29
N LEU A 43 9.96 -10.23 5.44
CA LEU A 43 9.84 -9.32 4.31
C LEU A 43 9.11 -8.01 4.63
N LEU A 44 8.30 -7.98 5.69
CA LEU A 44 7.69 -6.74 6.20
C LEU A 44 8.75 -5.79 6.76
N LYS A 45 9.12 -4.78 5.98
CA LYS A 45 10.18 -3.81 6.31
C LYS A 45 9.75 -2.41 5.89
N PRO A 46 9.97 -1.36 6.70
CA PRO A 46 9.79 0.01 6.24
C PRO A 46 10.71 0.29 5.05
N VAL A 47 10.23 1.10 4.10
CA VAL A 47 11.06 1.62 3.01
C VAL A 47 12.08 2.59 3.61
N ARG A 48 13.36 2.40 3.30
CA ARG A 48 14.45 3.24 3.83
C ARG A 48 14.90 4.32 2.87
N GLY A 49 14.84 4.05 1.57
CA GLY A 49 15.17 4.98 0.51
C GLY A 49 14.01 5.89 0.15
N VAL A 50 14.23 6.69 -0.89
CA VAL A 50 13.25 7.67 -1.36
C VAL A 50 12.44 7.04 -2.49
N LEU A 51 11.13 6.88 -2.26
CA LEU A 51 10.20 6.53 -3.33
C LEU A 51 10.05 7.72 -4.28
N PRO A 52 9.73 7.48 -5.57
CA PRO A 52 9.44 8.55 -6.51
C PRO A 52 8.32 9.46 -5.99
N SER A 53 8.56 10.77 -5.97
CA SER A 53 7.63 11.75 -5.36
C SER A 53 6.22 11.66 -5.94
N ALA A 54 6.10 11.47 -7.25
CA ALA A 54 4.83 11.26 -7.94
C ALA A 54 3.98 10.13 -7.33
N VAL A 55 4.61 9.04 -6.88
CA VAL A 55 3.91 7.91 -6.24
C VAL A 55 3.43 8.30 -4.85
N THR A 56 4.29 8.97 -4.06
CA THR A 56 3.94 9.38 -2.69
C THR A 56 2.91 10.51 -2.66
N GLU A 57 2.94 11.41 -3.64
CA GLU A 57 1.98 12.51 -3.80
C GLU A 57 0.62 11.99 -4.27
N ALA A 58 0.60 11.14 -5.32
CA ALA A 58 -0.63 10.52 -5.79
C ALA A 58 -1.28 9.64 -4.71
N TYR A 59 -0.48 8.95 -3.90
CA TYR A 59 -0.99 8.23 -2.74
C TYR A 59 -1.65 9.17 -1.72
N THR A 60 -0.99 10.28 -1.38
CA THR A 60 -1.54 11.28 -0.45
C THR A 60 -2.90 11.79 -0.93
N ALA A 61 -3.00 12.18 -2.20
CA ALA A 61 -4.26 12.63 -2.80
C ALA A 61 -5.36 11.56 -2.73
N ARG A 62 -5.02 10.31 -3.06
CA ARG A 62 -5.94 9.17 -2.93
C ARG A 62 -6.41 8.96 -1.49
N ALA A 63 -5.50 9.04 -0.52
CA ALA A 63 -5.84 8.85 0.89
C ALA A 63 -6.77 9.96 1.41
N GLU A 64 -6.56 11.20 0.99
CA GLU A 64 -7.41 12.35 1.33
C GLU A 64 -8.80 12.25 0.68
N ALA A 65 -8.88 11.88 -0.60
CA ALA A 65 -10.14 11.64 -1.29
C ALA A 65 -10.94 10.55 -0.58
N TRP A 66 -10.29 9.42 -0.28
CA TRP A 66 -10.91 8.31 0.43
C TRP A 66 -11.38 8.69 1.84
N ALA A 67 -10.58 9.42 2.61
CA ALA A 67 -10.96 9.89 3.94
C ALA A 67 -12.17 10.84 3.88
N THR A 68 -12.27 11.66 2.84
CA THR A 68 -13.41 12.56 2.62
C THR A 68 -14.68 11.78 2.27
N TYR A 69 -14.57 10.84 1.34
CA TYR A 69 -15.67 9.94 0.97
C TYR A 69 -16.18 9.14 2.18
N GLN A 70 -15.29 8.55 2.99
CA GLN A 70 -15.69 7.79 4.17
C GLN A 70 -16.53 8.61 5.16
N LYS A 71 -16.18 9.88 5.39
CA LYS A 71 -16.93 10.76 6.31
C LYS A 71 -18.37 11.00 5.84
N VAL A 72 -18.59 11.05 4.53
CA VAL A 72 -19.91 11.29 3.94
C VAL A 72 -20.69 10.00 3.74
N ARG A 73 -20.00 8.89 3.46
CA ARG A 73 -20.62 7.56 3.28
C ARG A 73 -21.41 7.11 4.48
N ASP A 74 -20.90 7.37 5.68
CA ASP A 74 -21.53 6.93 6.90
C ASP A 74 -22.50 7.99 7.48
N SER A 75 -22.80 9.06 6.73
CA SER A 75 -23.72 10.13 7.12
C SER A 75 -25.07 10.05 6.40
N SER A 76 -26.09 10.72 6.95
CA SER A 76 -27.41 10.85 6.32
C SER A 76 -27.39 11.67 5.01
N ASP A 77 -26.28 12.39 4.75
CA ASP A 77 -26.13 13.32 3.64
C ASP A 77 -25.49 12.68 2.40
N PHE A 78 -25.44 11.34 2.30
CA PHE A 78 -24.72 10.65 1.24
C PHE A 78 -25.18 10.96 -0.20
N GLY A 79 -26.42 11.42 -0.42
CA GLY A 79 -27.09 11.59 -1.72
C GLY A 79 -26.22 11.92 -2.95
N LEU A 80 -26.35 13.14 -3.51
CA LEU A 80 -25.59 13.53 -4.72
C LEU A 80 -24.11 13.79 -4.41
N SER A 81 -23.82 14.30 -3.20
CA SER A 81 -22.46 14.57 -2.72
C SER A 81 -21.60 13.31 -2.61
N GLY A 82 -22.18 12.15 -2.22
CA GLY A 82 -21.47 10.88 -2.13
C GLY A 82 -21.10 10.31 -3.50
N ILE A 83 -21.90 10.58 -4.54
CA ILE A 83 -21.58 10.18 -5.92
C ILE A 83 -20.36 10.95 -6.42
N ASP A 84 -20.34 12.28 -6.28
CA ASP A 84 -19.22 13.13 -6.70
C ASP A 84 -17.93 12.77 -5.93
N LEU A 85 -18.04 12.50 -4.63
CA LEU A 85 -16.90 12.06 -3.81
C LEU A 85 -16.42 10.64 -4.17
N GLY A 86 -17.33 9.75 -4.56
CA GLY A 86 -16.99 8.43 -5.08
C GLY A 86 -16.16 8.54 -6.37
N LEU A 87 -16.63 9.36 -7.33
CA LEU A 87 -15.89 9.63 -8.56
C LEU A 87 -14.51 10.24 -8.28
N ALA A 88 -14.41 11.17 -7.33
CA ALA A 88 -13.13 11.73 -6.92
C ALA A 88 -12.17 10.67 -6.34
N CYS A 89 -12.69 9.69 -5.59
CA CYS A 89 -11.88 8.56 -5.10
C CYS A 89 -11.37 7.68 -6.24
N ASP A 90 -12.21 7.41 -7.24
CA ASP A 90 -11.85 6.60 -8.39
C ASP A 90 -10.76 7.29 -9.23
N LEU A 91 -10.95 8.57 -9.54
CA LEU A 91 -9.94 9.38 -10.25
C LEU A 91 -8.60 9.44 -9.49
N ALA A 92 -8.64 9.63 -8.17
CA ALA A 92 -7.42 9.65 -7.36
C ALA A 92 -6.75 8.27 -7.28
N LYS A 93 -7.54 7.18 -7.33
CA LYS A 93 -7.02 5.82 -7.42
C LYS A 93 -6.35 5.58 -8.78
N ASP A 94 -6.97 5.99 -9.88
CA ASP A 94 -6.41 5.83 -11.22
C ASP A 94 -5.09 6.59 -11.37
N ALA A 95 -5.02 7.83 -10.85
CA ALA A 95 -3.80 8.61 -10.82
C ALA A 95 -2.67 7.94 -10.00
N TYR A 96 -3.01 7.31 -8.88
CA TYR A 96 -2.04 6.52 -8.10
C TYR A 96 -1.57 5.28 -8.86
N ASP A 97 -2.48 4.54 -9.49
CA ASP A 97 -2.14 3.34 -10.26
C ASP A 97 -1.24 3.68 -11.47
N GLU A 98 -1.52 4.78 -12.17
CA GLU A 98 -0.68 5.31 -13.25
C GLU A 98 0.69 5.75 -12.75
N ALA A 99 0.75 6.54 -11.67
CA ALA A 99 2.01 6.99 -11.08
C ALA A 99 2.87 5.79 -10.64
N TYR A 100 2.25 4.76 -10.07
CA TYR A 100 2.90 3.52 -9.69
C TYR A 100 3.45 2.78 -10.92
N ALA A 101 2.64 2.58 -11.95
CA ALA A 101 3.04 1.91 -13.18
C ALA A 101 4.22 2.61 -13.87
N ASN A 102 4.14 3.93 -14.02
CA ASN A 102 5.18 4.76 -14.64
C ASN A 102 6.50 4.79 -13.86
N ASN A 103 6.48 4.43 -12.57
CA ASN A 103 7.65 4.41 -11.70
C ASN A 103 8.06 3.01 -11.23
N ARG A 104 7.40 1.96 -11.75
CA ARG A 104 7.60 0.58 -11.30
C ARG A 104 9.06 0.15 -11.30
N ALA A 105 9.79 0.42 -12.38
CA ALA A 105 11.21 0.04 -12.48
C ALA A 105 12.08 0.68 -11.39
N LYS A 106 11.80 1.94 -11.00
CA LYS A 106 12.53 2.62 -9.91
C LYS A 106 12.18 2.03 -8.55
N ILE A 107 10.91 1.69 -8.33
CA ILE A 107 10.44 1.03 -7.11
C ILE A 107 11.08 -0.36 -6.97
N GLU A 108 11.08 -1.16 -8.04
CA GLU A 108 11.69 -2.49 -8.06
C GLU A 108 13.20 -2.42 -7.87
N ALA A 109 13.88 -1.44 -8.47
CA ALA A 109 15.31 -1.21 -8.26
C ALA A 109 15.64 -0.86 -6.80
N LEU A 110 14.79 -0.07 -6.13
CA LEU A 110 14.96 0.23 -4.72
C LEU A 110 14.66 -1.00 -3.85
N HIS A 111 13.59 -1.73 -4.15
CA HIS A 111 13.24 -2.96 -3.45
C HIS A 111 14.35 -4.01 -3.53
N ALA A 112 14.98 -4.19 -4.69
CA ALA A 112 16.09 -5.12 -4.88
C ALA A 112 17.30 -4.78 -3.97
N GLN A 113 17.56 -3.48 -3.75
CA GLN A 113 18.62 -3.02 -2.83
C GLN A 113 18.26 -3.27 -1.36
N GLU A 114 17.01 -3.02 -0.98
CA GLU A 114 16.59 -3.08 0.42
C GLU A 114 16.16 -4.47 0.90
N CYS A 115 15.78 -5.33 -0.04
CA CYS A 115 15.23 -6.65 0.21
C CYS A 115 15.95 -7.72 -0.61
N PRO A 116 17.26 -7.94 -0.39
CA PRO A 116 18.00 -8.98 -1.08
C PRO A 116 17.39 -10.36 -0.79
N SER A 117 17.40 -11.23 -1.80
CA SER A 117 16.80 -12.58 -1.73
C SER A 117 15.30 -12.58 -1.39
N CYS A 118 14.58 -11.58 -1.88
CA CYS A 118 13.12 -11.55 -1.83
C CYS A 118 12.54 -12.45 -2.93
N PRO A 119 11.63 -13.38 -2.62
CA PRO A 119 10.98 -14.27 -3.58
C PRO A 119 9.83 -13.60 -4.36
N TRP A 120 9.78 -12.27 -4.40
CA TRP A 120 8.72 -11.53 -5.10
C TRP A 120 8.77 -11.84 -6.61
N ASP A 121 7.67 -12.37 -7.16
CA ASP A 121 7.56 -12.74 -8.58
C ASP A 121 6.83 -11.68 -9.44
N GLY A 122 6.46 -10.55 -8.84
CA GLY A 122 5.60 -9.54 -9.46
C GLY A 122 4.13 -9.63 -9.06
N GLU A 123 3.71 -10.73 -8.43
CA GLU A 123 2.34 -10.98 -7.98
C GLU A 123 2.27 -11.37 -6.50
N THR A 124 3.22 -12.16 -6.01
CA THR A 124 3.26 -12.68 -4.63
C THR A 124 4.67 -12.93 -4.13
N ILE A 125 4.85 -12.96 -2.81
CA ILE A 125 6.08 -13.42 -2.13
C ILE A 125 6.11 -14.92 -1.90
N PHE A 126 5.03 -15.66 -2.16
CA PHE A 126 5.01 -17.09 -1.91
C PHE A 126 5.50 -17.84 -3.15
N PRO A 127 6.58 -18.65 -3.03
CA PRO A 127 7.02 -19.50 -4.13
C PRO A 127 5.88 -20.42 -4.59
N ARG A 128 5.78 -20.63 -5.91
CA ARG A 128 4.85 -21.59 -6.53
C ARG A 128 5.48 -22.98 -6.61
#